data_AF-A0A6P4FE69-F1
#
_entry.id   AF-A0A6P4FE69-F1
#
_cell.length_a   1.000
_cell.length_b   1.000
_cell.length_c   1.000
_cell.angle_alpha   90.00
_cell.angle_beta   90.00
_cell.angle_gamma   90.00
#
_symmetry.space_group_name_H-M   'P 1'
#
loop_
_entity.id
_entity.type
_entity.pdbx_description
1 polymer ?
#
loop_
_entity_poly.entity_id
_entity_poly.type
_entity_poly.pdbx_seq_one_letter_code
_entity_poly.pdbx_strand_id
1 'polypeptide(L)'
;MRTHRCPEKREEVCLVELSPVLEHEAGRQRHEKDAGLVIFNETQGVLDRILGHQQVIEKQLKAVHYKVESQIKKLLALMEQKVNIVSEQISLQVAINALYCSLEVKSVSKYGTIHSQFEKLGSRYFYIETNVRMDWFSAASTCRGMGGHLATPKDEDELHVLRQKLDSKWYWLDISDLAKKDEYISLVSGEIAPFLKWNEGEPNKNPDTHCIYIYAGHYYKYFCNEKNTSFAKPKMPRIIIITTSEVIIRML
;
A
#
# COMPACT_ATOMS: atom_id res chain seq x y z
N MET A 1 -4.73 -88.28 42.73
CA MET A 1 -5.37 -89.05 43.82
C MET A 1 -4.57 -88.86 45.11
N ARG A 2 -4.97 -87.92 45.97
CA ARG A 2 -4.81 -88.04 47.43
C ARG A 2 -6.03 -87.39 48.07
N THR A 3 -6.88 -88.22 48.65
CA THR A 3 -8.08 -87.85 49.40
C THR A 3 -7.67 -87.40 50.79
N HIS A 4 -7.90 -86.14 51.16
CA HIS A 4 -7.78 -85.71 52.55
C HIS A 4 -9.16 -85.79 53.21
N ARG A 5 -9.31 -86.73 54.15
CA ARG A 5 -10.47 -86.92 55.02
C ARG A 5 -10.12 -86.27 56.36
N CYS A 6 -10.69 -85.11 56.70
CA CYS A 6 -10.49 -84.46 58.02
C CYS A 6 -11.41 -85.21 59.03
N PRO A 7 -10.97 -85.61 60.25
CA PRO A 7 -11.78 -86.38 61.18
C PRO A 7 -12.65 -85.49 62.09
N GLU A 8 -13.89 -85.90 62.33
CA GLU A 8 -14.77 -85.33 63.36
C GLU A 8 -14.41 -85.91 64.74
N LYS A 9 -13.72 -85.12 65.59
CA LYS A 9 -13.98 -84.93 67.04
C LYS A 9 -12.75 -84.34 67.76
N ARG A 10 -13.03 -83.28 68.53
CA ARG A 10 -12.14 -82.38 69.33
C ARG A 10 -11.40 -81.33 68.51
N GLU A 11 -11.36 -80.14 69.09
CA GLU A 11 -10.88 -78.87 68.55
C GLU A 11 -9.40 -78.93 68.14
N GLU A 12 -9.12 -79.51 66.98
CA GLU A 12 -7.84 -79.34 66.30
C GLU A 12 -8.12 -78.72 64.94
N VAL A 13 -7.68 -77.48 64.79
CA VAL A 13 -7.75 -76.72 63.55
C VAL A 13 -6.91 -77.46 62.50
N CYS A 14 -7.54 -77.89 61.39
CA CYS A 14 -6.86 -78.53 60.26
C CYS A 14 -5.78 -77.52 59.75
N LEU A 15 -4.51 -77.69 60.14
CA LEU A 15 -3.38 -76.86 59.71
C LEU A 15 -3.15 -77.09 58.21
N VAL A 16 -3.54 -76.13 57.39
CA VAL A 16 -3.20 -76.14 55.96
C VAL A 16 -1.68 -76.04 55.87
N GLU A 17 -1.04 -76.95 55.13
CA GLU A 17 0.39 -76.88 54.85
C GLU A 17 0.63 -75.63 53.99
N LEU A 18 1.06 -74.53 54.62
CA LEU A 18 1.21 -73.21 53.98
C LEU A 18 2.49 -73.12 53.14
N SER A 19 3.46 -74.02 53.32
CA SER A 19 4.77 -73.97 52.64
C SER A 19 4.66 -73.98 51.10
N PRO A 20 3.87 -74.86 50.46
CA PRO A 20 3.71 -74.83 49.00
C PRO A 20 3.06 -73.53 48.49
N VAL A 21 2.16 -72.93 49.28
CA VAL A 21 1.50 -71.66 48.93
C VAL A 21 2.46 -70.48 49.06
N LEU A 22 3.27 -70.45 50.12
CA LEU A 22 4.29 -69.42 50.34
C LEU A 22 5.41 -69.49 49.30
N GLU A 23 5.84 -70.69 48.90
CA GLU A 23 6.82 -70.88 47.82
C GLU A 23 6.27 -70.44 46.45
N HIS A 24 5.00 -70.77 46.17
CA HIS A 24 4.32 -70.31 44.97
C HIS A 24 4.20 -68.78 44.92
N GLU A 25 3.85 -68.13 46.03
CA GLU A 25 3.74 -66.67 46.10
C GLU A 25 5.10 -65.97 46.01
N ALA A 26 6.15 -66.54 46.63
CA ALA A 26 7.52 -66.07 46.48
C ALA A 26 8.04 -66.23 45.04
N GLY A 27 7.65 -67.31 44.36
CA GLY A 27 7.91 -67.51 42.93
C GLY A 27 7.20 -66.46 42.06
N ARG A 28 5.91 -66.21 42.32
CA ARG A 28 5.12 -65.19 41.63
C ARG A 28 5.74 -63.79 41.80
N GLN A 29 6.11 -63.41 43.01
CA GLN A 29 6.74 -62.11 43.29
C GLN A 29 8.10 -61.93 42.61
N ARG A 30 8.90 -63.00 42.49
CA ARG A 30 10.17 -62.95 41.73
C ARG A 30 9.91 -62.77 40.24
N HIS A 31 8.99 -63.56 39.67
CA HIS A 31 8.63 -63.43 38.25
C HIS A 31 8.05 -62.06 37.92
N GLU A 32 7.26 -61.46 38.81
CA GLU A 32 6.71 -60.12 38.64
C GLU A 32 7.80 -59.03 38.71
N LYS A 33 8.80 -59.18 39.58
CA LYS A 33 9.98 -58.30 39.62
C LYS A 33 10.84 -58.42 38.36
N ASP A 34 11.09 -59.64 37.90
CA ASP A 34 11.87 -59.89 36.69
C ASP A 34 11.15 -59.35 35.45
N ALA A 35 9.83 -59.55 35.35
CA ALA A 35 9.01 -58.95 34.30
C ALA A 35 9.04 -57.40 34.35
N GLY A 36 8.97 -56.81 35.55
CA GLY A 36 9.09 -55.37 35.74
C GLY A 36 10.45 -54.82 35.31
N LEU A 37 11.54 -55.54 35.58
CA LEU A 37 12.89 -55.15 35.17
C LEU A 37 13.07 -55.23 33.65
N VAL A 38 12.51 -56.24 32.99
CA VAL A 38 12.50 -56.35 31.52
C VAL A 38 11.77 -55.17 30.90
N ILE A 39 10.55 -54.86 31.37
CA ILE A 39 9.75 -53.73 30.88
C ILE A 39 10.49 -52.40 31.08
N PHE A 40 11.14 -52.21 32.23
CA PHE A 40 11.93 -51.01 32.51
C PHE A 40 13.09 -50.83 31.52
N ASN A 41 13.85 -51.90 31.25
CA ASN A 41 14.96 -51.84 30.28
C ASN A 41 14.46 -51.58 28.85
N GLU A 42 13.33 -52.18 28.46
CA GLU A 42 12.71 -51.93 27.15
C GLU A 42 12.24 -50.48 27.02
N THR A 43 11.56 -49.93 28.04
CA THR A 43 11.11 -48.54 28.05
C THR A 43 12.27 -47.54 28.04
N GLN A 44 13.35 -47.83 28.76
CA GLN A 44 14.57 -47.00 28.72
C GLN A 44 15.20 -47.00 27.32
N GLY A 45 15.27 -48.16 26.65
CA GLY A 45 15.77 -48.26 25.28
C GLY A 45 14.92 -47.51 24.26
N VAL A 46 13.59 -47.48 24.43
CA VAL A 46 12.68 -46.68 23.60
C VAL A 46 12.89 -45.18 23.86
N LEU A 47 13.06 -44.77 25.12
CA LEU A 47 13.32 -43.38 25.49
C LEU A 47 14.62 -42.87 24.86
N ASP A 48 15.70 -43.65 24.93
CA ASP A 48 16.99 -43.28 24.34
C ASP A 48 16.89 -43.09 22.81
N ARG A 49 16.10 -43.93 22.12
CA ARG A 49 15.83 -43.78 20.69
C ARG A 49 15.03 -42.50 20.38
N ILE A 50 14.03 -42.18 21.20
CA ILE A 50 13.24 -40.95 21.05
C ILE A 50 14.14 -39.72 21.24
N LEU A 51 14.97 -39.70 22.28
CA LEU A 51 15.92 -38.61 22.54
C LEU A 51 16.91 -38.45 21.38
N GLY A 52 17.40 -39.56 20.81
CA GLY A 52 18.23 -39.53 19.61
C GLY A 52 17.52 -38.93 18.40
N HIS A 53 16.27 -39.34 18.13
CA HIS A 53 15.48 -38.76 17.05
C HIS A 53 15.18 -37.26 17.27
N GLN A 54 14.88 -36.86 18.51
CA GLN A 54 14.64 -35.47 18.88
C GLN A 54 15.82 -34.58 18.49
N GLN A 55 17.04 -35.00 18.82
CA GLN A 55 18.26 -34.25 18.47
C GLN A 55 18.46 -34.11 16.94
N VAL A 56 18.16 -35.17 16.18
CA VAL A 56 18.27 -35.13 14.71
C VAL A 56 17.25 -34.16 14.12
N ILE A 57 16.00 -34.21 14.58
CA ILE A 57 14.93 -33.32 14.13
C ILE A 57 15.28 -31.86 14.45
N GLU A 58 15.77 -31.56 15.65
CA GLU A 58 16.19 -30.21 16.02
C GLU A 58 17.30 -29.68 15.11
N LYS A 59 18.29 -30.51 14.78
CA LYS A 59 19.38 -30.14 13.88
C LYS A 59 18.86 -29.87 12.46
N GLN A 60 17.97 -30.71 11.96
CA GLN A 60 17.34 -30.52 10.65
C GLN A 60 16.47 -29.25 10.63
N LEU A 61 15.68 -29.02 11.68
CA LEU A 61 14.82 -27.84 11.81
C LEU A 61 15.65 -26.54 11.79
N LYS A 62 16.77 -26.50 12.53
CA LYS A 62 17.70 -25.35 12.51
C LYS A 62 18.28 -25.11 11.12
N ALA A 63 18.68 -26.16 10.41
CA ALA A 63 19.22 -26.04 9.06
C ALA A 63 18.17 -25.51 8.06
N VAL A 64 16.92 -26.01 8.15
CA VAL A 64 15.80 -25.53 7.34
C VAL A 64 15.47 -24.08 7.68
N HIS A 65 15.42 -23.74 8.97
CA HIS A 65 15.14 -22.37 9.43
C HIS A 65 16.16 -21.38 8.86
N TYR A 66 17.46 -21.67 8.99
CA TYR A 66 18.51 -20.83 8.42
C TYR A 66 18.36 -20.65 6.89
N LYS A 67 18.00 -21.72 6.17
CA LYS A 67 17.77 -21.66 4.73
C LYS A 67 16.58 -20.77 4.36
N VAL A 68 15.47 -20.89 5.10
CA VAL A 68 14.27 -20.06 4.91
C VAL A 68 14.58 -18.60 5.23
N GLU A 69 15.23 -18.30 6.35
CA GLU A 69 15.63 -16.93 6.69
C GLU A 69 16.53 -16.30 5.63
N SER A 70 17.51 -17.06 5.12
CA SER A 70 18.38 -16.59 4.03
C SER A 70 17.58 -16.27 2.77
N GLN A 71 16.62 -17.12 2.41
CA GLN A 71 15.75 -16.88 1.25
C GLN A 71 14.85 -15.65 1.46
N ILE A 72 14.27 -15.48 2.65
CA ILE A 72 13.43 -14.32 2.98
C ILE A 72 14.25 -13.03 2.88
N LYS A 73 15.47 -12.99 3.45
CA LYS A 73 16.35 -11.81 3.36
C LYS A 73 16.67 -11.43 1.90
N LYS A 74 16.95 -12.42 1.06
CA LYS A 74 17.17 -12.19 -0.38
C LYS A 74 15.92 -11.67 -1.08
N LEU A 75 14.75 -12.21 -0.73
CA LEU A 75 13.48 -11.77 -1.32
C LEU A 75 13.13 -10.34 -0.90
N LEU A 76 13.35 -9.98 0.37
CA LEU A 76 13.14 -8.62 0.87
C LEU A 76 14.02 -7.60 0.13
N ALA A 77 15.32 -7.88 -0.01
CA ALA A 77 16.22 -7.01 -0.78
C ALA A 77 15.79 -6.87 -2.25
N LEU A 78 15.33 -7.96 -2.87
CA LEU A 78 14.79 -7.91 -4.23
C LEU A 78 13.49 -7.10 -4.32
N MET A 79 12.62 -7.19 -3.31
CA MET A 79 11.39 -6.40 -3.24
C MET A 79 11.70 -4.92 -3.08
N GLU A 80 12.62 -4.54 -2.21
CA GLU A 80 13.05 -3.14 -2.03
C GLU A 80 13.60 -2.57 -3.34
N GLN A 81 14.44 -3.34 -4.04
CA GLN A 81 14.94 -2.95 -5.36
C GLN A 81 13.79 -2.76 -6.37
N LYS A 82 12.81 -3.68 -6.40
CA LYS A 82 11.65 -3.55 -7.29
C LYS A 82 10.79 -2.34 -6.97
N VAL A 83 10.58 -2.01 -5.69
CA VAL A 83 9.81 -0.82 -5.29
C VAL A 83 10.47 0.45 -5.83
N ASN A 84 11.79 0.57 -5.72
CA ASN A 84 12.53 1.71 -6.25
C ASN A 84 12.37 1.82 -7.78
N ILE A 85 12.54 0.72 -8.52
CA ILE A 85 12.37 0.68 -9.98
C ILE A 85 10.96 1.10 -10.38
N VAL A 86 9.92 0.58 -9.70
CA VAL A 86 8.52 0.96 -9.98
C VAL A 86 8.29 2.44 -9.71
N SER A 87 8.88 2.99 -8.63
CA SER A 87 8.77 4.42 -8.32
C SER A 87 9.38 5.30 -9.41
N GLU A 88 10.55 4.94 -9.93
CA GLU A 88 11.20 5.64 -11.05
C GLU A 88 10.38 5.50 -12.34
N GLN A 89 9.78 4.33 -12.58
CA GLN A 89 8.94 4.08 -13.76
C GLN A 89 7.66 4.93 -13.74
N ILE A 90 7.06 5.17 -12.56
CA ILE A 90 5.91 6.08 -12.41
C ILE A 90 6.33 7.51 -12.76
N SER A 91 7.45 7.99 -12.22
CA SER A 91 7.98 9.32 -12.52
C SER A 91 8.26 9.49 -14.03
N LEU A 92 8.84 8.45 -14.65
CA LEU A 92 9.07 8.44 -16.09
C LEU A 92 7.77 8.48 -16.89
N GLN A 93 6.74 7.74 -16.47
CA GLN A 93 5.43 7.78 -17.14
C GLN A 93 4.78 9.16 -17.06
N VAL A 94 4.89 9.84 -15.91
CA VAL A 94 4.42 11.22 -15.73
C VAL A 94 5.18 12.17 -16.65
N ALA A 95 6.51 12.05 -16.73
CA ALA A 95 7.34 12.86 -17.63
C ALA A 95 7.01 12.62 -19.11
N ILE A 96 6.79 11.36 -19.50
CA ILE A 96 6.35 11.00 -20.86
C ILE A 96 5.01 11.64 -21.18
N ASN A 97 4.03 11.55 -20.27
CA ASN A 97 2.73 12.19 -20.46
C ASN A 97 2.87 13.70 -20.60
N ALA A 98 3.70 14.35 -19.78
CA ALA A 98 4.00 15.78 -19.89
C ALA A 98 4.64 16.14 -21.25
N LEU A 99 5.58 15.32 -21.74
CA LEU A 99 6.25 15.50 -23.03
C LEU A 99 5.30 15.32 -24.21
N TYR A 100 4.45 14.29 -24.21
CA TYR A 100 3.39 14.13 -25.22
C TYR A 100 2.50 15.37 -25.28
N CYS A 101 2.11 15.83 -24.10
CA CYS A 101 1.31 17.03 -23.95
C CYS A 101 2.04 18.27 -24.52
N SER A 102 3.38 18.34 -24.46
CA SER A 102 4.18 19.46 -25.00
C SER A 102 4.43 19.36 -26.51
N LEU A 103 4.42 18.15 -27.09
CA LEU A 103 4.56 17.94 -28.52
C LEU A 103 3.28 18.31 -29.30
N GLU A 104 2.11 18.07 -28.72
CA GLU A 104 0.82 18.48 -29.31
C GLU A 104 0.74 20.02 -29.50
N VAL A 105 1.39 20.81 -28.64
CA VAL A 105 1.45 22.29 -28.72
C VAL A 105 2.08 22.78 -30.03
N LYS A 106 3.01 22.02 -30.62
CA LYS A 106 3.66 22.39 -31.90
C LYS A 106 2.73 22.28 -33.12
N SER A 107 1.59 21.58 -32.98
CA SER A 107 0.62 21.38 -34.05
C SER A 107 -0.59 22.33 -34.01
N VAL A 108 -0.72 23.16 -32.98
CA VAL A 108 -1.78 24.17 -32.93
C VAL A 108 -1.47 25.25 -33.96
N SER A 109 -2.38 25.38 -34.93
CA SER A 109 -2.26 26.22 -36.13
C SER A 109 -1.85 27.65 -35.81
N LYS A 110 -0.80 28.14 -36.49
CA LYS A 110 -0.20 29.48 -36.38
C LYS A 110 -1.14 30.66 -36.72
N TYR A 111 -2.41 30.39 -37.02
CA TYR A 111 -3.45 31.36 -37.30
C TYR A 111 -4.75 30.83 -36.69
N GLY A 112 -5.20 31.46 -35.60
CA GLY A 112 -6.45 31.11 -34.94
C GLY A 112 -6.98 32.31 -34.18
N THR A 113 -8.20 32.72 -34.53
CA THR A 113 -9.01 33.65 -33.74
C THR A 113 -9.21 33.07 -32.34
N ILE A 114 -9.08 33.90 -31.30
CA ILE A 114 -9.43 33.51 -29.94
C ILE A 114 -10.86 32.97 -29.96
N HIS A 115 -11.07 31.73 -29.50
CA HIS A 115 -12.39 31.12 -29.46
C HIS A 115 -13.34 32.06 -28.71
N SER A 116 -14.55 32.30 -29.23
CA SER A 116 -15.48 33.35 -28.74
C SER A 116 -15.87 33.23 -27.26
N GLN A 117 -15.54 32.09 -26.63
CA GLN A 117 -15.76 31.82 -25.22
C GLN A 117 -14.68 32.37 -24.28
N PHE A 118 -13.51 32.80 -24.77
CA PHE A 118 -12.49 33.38 -23.91
C PHE A 118 -12.83 34.84 -23.57
N GLU A 119 -12.80 35.16 -22.29
CA GLU A 119 -12.99 36.49 -21.75
C GLU A 119 -11.65 37.13 -21.40
N LYS A 120 -11.48 38.42 -21.70
CA LYS A 120 -10.31 39.18 -21.25
C LYS A 120 -10.45 39.53 -19.78
N LEU A 121 -9.56 39.02 -18.95
CA LEU A 121 -9.49 39.30 -17.52
C LEU A 121 -8.11 39.90 -17.21
N GLY A 122 -8.08 41.18 -16.86
CA GLY A 122 -6.82 41.93 -16.71
C GLY A 122 -6.04 41.99 -18.03
N SER A 123 -4.82 41.45 -18.04
CA SER A 123 -3.91 41.47 -19.20
C SER A 123 -4.01 40.22 -20.09
N ARG A 124 -4.68 39.15 -19.65
CA ARG A 124 -4.74 37.86 -20.35
C ARG A 124 -6.18 37.42 -20.67
N TYR A 125 -6.30 36.39 -21.50
CA TYR A 125 -7.59 35.81 -21.91
C TYR A 125 -7.79 34.46 -21.24
N PHE A 126 -8.96 34.28 -20.63
CA PHE A 126 -9.31 33.09 -19.88
C PHE A 126 -10.64 32.51 -20.37
N TYR A 127 -10.72 31.19 -20.35
CA TYR A 127 -11.97 30.47 -20.48
C TYR A 127 -12.17 29.62 -19.22
N ILE A 128 -13.32 29.80 -18.56
CA ILE A 128 -13.66 29.10 -17.32
C ILE A 128 -14.75 28.09 -17.64
N GLU A 129 -14.39 26.81 -17.64
CA GLU A 129 -15.33 25.72 -17.86
C GLU A 129 -16.01 25.34 -16.53
N THR A 130 -17.33 25.52 -16.45
CA THR A 130 -18.11 25.40 -15.20
C THR A 130 -19.00 24.16 -15.12
N ASN A 131 -19.01 23.34 -16.17
CA ASN A 131 -19.88 22.18 -16.34
C ASN A 131 -19.11 20.86 -16.37
N VAL A 132 -17.94 20.84 -17.02
CA VAL A 132 -17.13 19.62 -17.17
C VAL A 132 -16.18 19.45 -15.99
N ARG A 133 -16.09 18.21 -15.48
CA ARG A 133 -15.15 17.80 -14.44
C ARG A 133 -14.28 16.67 -14.95
N MET A 134 -13.01 16.70 -14.60
CA MET A 134 -12.05 15.69 -15.01
C MET A 134 -10.84 15.68 -14.07
N ASP A 135 -10.03 14.63 -14.16
CA ASP A 135 -8.75 14.56 -13.47
C ASP A 135 -7.74 15.58 -14.04
N TRP A 136 -6.65 15.82 -13.33
CA TRP A 136 -5.72 16.90 -13.66
C TRP A 136 -4.99 16.68 -15.00
N PHE A 137 -4.70 15.44 -15.37
CA PHE A 137 -4.04 15.14 -16.65
C PHE A 137 -4.99 15.32 -17.83
N SER A 138 -6.23 14.83 -17.69
CA SER A 138 -7.29 15.07 -18.68
C SER A 138 -7.58 16.56 -18.85
N ALA A 139 -7.55 17.32 -17.75
CA ALA A 139 -7.69 18.77 -17.74
C ALA A 139 -6.58 19.46 -18.52
N ALA A 140 -5.33 19.14 -18.22
CA ALA A 140 -4.17 19.69 -18.92
C ALA A 140 -4.24 19.39 -20.43
N SER A 141 -4.56 18.15 -20.81
CA SER A 141 -4.70 17.74 -22.21
C SER A 141 -5.86 18.48 -22.91
N THR A 142 -7.02 18.59 -22.27
CA THR A 142 -8.18 19.32 -22.82
C THR A 142 -7.86 20.80 -23.05
N CYS A 143 -7.20 21.45 -22.08
CA CYS A 143 -6.80 22.85 -22.21
C CYS A 143 -5.89 23.08 -23.40
N ARG A 144 -4.97 22.15 -23.67
CA ARG A 144 -4.07 22.20 -24.81
C ARG A 144 -4.78 21.96 -26.14
N GLY A 145 -5.73 21.02 -26.18
CA GLY A 145 -6.60 20.82 -27.34
C GLY A 145 -7.42 22.08 -27.72
N MET A 146 -7.68 22.96 -26.75
CA MET A 146 -8.35 24.25 -26.94
C MET A 146 -7.40 25.42 -27.28
N GLY A 147 -6.12 25.15 -27.52
CA GLY A 147 -5.13 26.19 -27.86
C GLY A 147 -4.66 27.04 -26.67
N GLY A 148 -4.82 26.53 -25.45
CA GLY A 148 -4.35 27.17 -24.22
C GLY A 148 -3.68 26.16 -23.29
N HIS A 149 -3.64 26.47 -22.02
CA HIS A 149 -3.25 25.54 -20.97
C HIS A 149 -4.00 25.86 -19.67
N LEU A 150 -3.87 24.99 -18.66
CA LEU A 150 -4.42 25.30 -17.34
C LEU A 150 -3.84 26.64 -16.83
N ALA A 151 -4.61 27.38 -16.05
CA ALA A 151 -4.15 28.68 -15.57
C ALA A 151 -3.08 28.55 -14.48
N THR A 152 -2.06 29.39 -14.58
CA THR A 152 -1.13 29.73 -13.48
C THR A 152 -1.29 31.22 -13.21
N PRO A 153 -2.04 31.62 -12.17
CA PRO A 153 -2.09 33.02 -11.74
C PRO A 153 -0.68 33.52 -11.41
N LYS A 154 -0.31 34.67 -11.95
CA LYS A 154 1.05 35.23 -11.83
C LYS A 154 1.26 36.00 -10.53
N ASP A 155 0.19 36.55 -9.99
CA ASP A 155 0.18 37.44 -8.83
C ASP A 155 -1.21 37.49 -8.17
N GLU A 156 -1.30 38.24 -7.07
CA GLU A 156 -2.54 38.44 -6.33
C GLU A 156 -3.60 39.20 -7.14
N ASP A 157 -3.20 40.16 -7.97
CA ASP A 157 -4.13 41.02 -8.71
C ASP A 157 -4.87 40.21 -9.78
N GLU A 158 -4.15 39.40 -10.52
CA GLU A 158 -4.75 38.50 -11.49
C GLU A 158 -5.62 37.44 -10.82
N LEU A 159 -5.16 36.90 -9.69
CA LEU A 159 -5.99 35.98 -8.92
C LEU A 159 -7.27 36.66 -8.42
N HIS A 160 -7.19 37.91 -8.00
CA HIS A 160 -8.35 38.70 -7.57
C HIS A 160 -9.36 38.86 -8.71
N VAL A 161 -8.91 39.22 -9.92
CA VAL A 161 -9.79 39.32 -11.10
C VAL A 161 -10.41 37.96 -11.44
N LEU A 162 -9.64 36.87 -11.40
CA LEU A 162 -10.18 35.52 -11.63
C LEU A 162 -11.25 35.16 -10.61
N ARG A 163 -11.00 35.40 -9.31
CA ARG A 163 -11.93 35.09 -8.22
C ARG A 163 -13.30 35.75 -8.39
N GLN A 164 -13.38 36.91 -9.03
CA GLN A 164 -14.66 37.57 -9.33
C GLN A 164 -15.53 36.79 -10.33
N LYS A 165 -14.91 35.89 -11.12
CA LYS A 165 -15.57 35.04 -12.12
C LYS A 165 -15.73 33.59 -11.68
N LEU A 166 -14.93 33.14 -10.72
CA LEU A 166 -15.04 31.78 -10.18
C LEU A 166 -16.23 31.70 -9.22
N ASP A 167 -17.05 30.67 -9.41
CA ASP A 167 -18.07 30.31 -8.42
C ASP A 167 -17.44 29.49 -7.27
N SER A 168 -18.23 29.17 -6.23
CA SER A 168 -17.80 28.36 -5.08
C SER A 168 -17.60 26.88 -5.41
N LYS A 169 -16.83 26.60 -6.45
CA LYS A 169 -16.43 25.26 -6.91
C LYS A 169 -14.91 25.21 -7.10
N TRP A 170 -14.43 24.04 -7.50
CA TRP A 170 -13.01 23.72 -7.57
C TRP A 170 -12.53 23.78 -9.00
N TYR A 171 -11.36 24.36 -9.21
CA TYR A 171 -10.76 24.52 -10.52
C TYR A 171 -9.29 24.15 -10.49
N TRP A 172 -8.86 23.31 -11.42
CA TRP A 172 -7.46 22.96 -11.59
C TRP A 172 -6.62 24.16 -12.03
N LEU A 173 -5.41 24.21 -11.49
CA LEU A 173 -4.32 25.10 -11.92
C LEU A 173 -3.24 24.26 -12.60
N ASP A 174 -2.39 24.90 -13.40
CA ASP A 174 -1.29 24.23 -14.11
C ASP A 174 -0.09 23.91 -13.19
N ILE A 175 -0.31 23.77 -11.88
CA ILE A 175 0.73 23.68 -10.86
C ILE A 175 0.70 22.28 -10.24
N SER A 176 1.87 21.67 -10.05
CA SER A 176 2.02 20.41 -9.30
C SER A 176 3.42 20.27 -8.68
N ASP A 177 3.58 19.41 -7.67
CA ASP A 177 4.87 18.99 -7.12
C ASP A 177 5.29 17.57 -7.56
N LEU A 178 4.74 17.09 -8.69
CA LEU A 178 5.01 15.77 -9.26
C LEU A 178 6.47 15.58 -9.67
N ALA A 179 7.10 16.63 -10.20
CA ALA A 179 8.50 16.57 -10.66
C ALA A 179 9.48 16.55 -9.49
N LYS A 180 9.18 17.32 -8.44
CA LYS A 180 9.98 17.39 -7.22
C LYS A 180 9.09 17.77 -6.05
N LYS A 181 9.05 16.88 -5.05
CA LYS A 181 8.22 17.04 -3.87
C LYS A 181 8.53 18.37 -3.18
N ASP A 182 7.47 19.06 -2.74
CA ASP A 182 7.51 20.39 -2.11
C ASP A 182 8.02 21.53 -3.02
N GLU A 183 8.22 21.28 -4.32
CA GLU A 183 8.45 22.30 -5.34
C GLU A 183 7.29 22.37 -6.33
N TYR A 184 6.51 23.45 -6.25
CA TYR A 184 5.30 23.64 -7.03
C TYR A 184 5.63 24.25 -8.40
N ILE A 185 5.67 23.40 -9.42
CA ILE A 185 6.16 23.73 -10.77
C ILE A 185 4.97 23.79 -11.74
N SER A 186 5.00 24.77 -12.65
CA SER A 186 4.04 24.84 -13.74
C SER A 186 4.37 23.80 -14.81
N LEU A 187 3.38 23.02 -15.22
CA LEU A 187 3.56 21.97 -16.24
C LEU A 187 3.96 22.57 -17.59
N VAL A 188 3.50 23.78 -17.91
CA VAL A 188 3.76 24.45 -19.19
C VAL A 188 5.11 25.15 -19.21
N SER A 189 5.45 25.92 -18.17
CA SER A 189 6.74 26.64 -18.16
C SER A 189 7.90 25.76 -17.72
N GLY A 190 7.64 24.72 -16.91
CA GLY A 190 8.68 23.96 -16.22
C GLY A 190 9.38 24.75 -15.11
N GLU A 191 8.86 25.93 -14.76
CA GLU A 191 9.40 26.81 -13.73
C GLU A 191 8.55 26.75 -12.45
N ILE A 192 9.14 27.14 -11.32
CA ILE A 192 8.43 27.29 -10.04
C ILE A 192 7.30 28.31 -10.23
N ALA A 193 6.10 27.99 -9.72
CA ALA A 193 4.96 28.90 -9.76
C ALA A 193 5.33 30.24 -9.09
N PRO A 194 5.17 31.38 -9.79
CA PRO A 194 5.60 32.69 -9.28
C PRO A 194 4.77 33.14 -8.07
N PHE A 195 3.60 32.55 -7.88
CA PHE A 195 2.64 32.94 -6.87
C PHE A 195 1.82 31.73 -6.40
N LEU A 196 1.66 31.62 -5.08
CA LEU A 196 0.88 30.57 -4.42
C LEU A 196 0.10 31.19 -3.26
N LYS A 197 -1.22 30.96 -3.23
CA LYS A 197 -2.10 31.47 -2.16
C LYS A 197 -2.77 30.31 -1.43
N TRP A 198 -1.98 29.58 -0.65
CA TRP A 198 -2.45 28.44 0.14
C TRP A 198 -3.63 28.80 1.05
N ASN A 199 -4.52 27.84 1.26
CA ASN A 199 -5.47 27.91 2.36
C ASN A 199 -4.76 27.64 3.69
N GLU A 200 -5.39 28.01 4.80
CA GLU A 200 -4.96 27.54 6.11
C GLU A 200 -4.93 26.00 6.15
N GLY A 201 -3.81 25.45 6.64
CA GLY A 201 -3.56 24.00 6.69
C GLY A 201 -3.03 23.37 5.40
N GLU A 202 -2.91 24.15 4.32
CA GLU A 202 -2.25 23.73 3.07
C GLU A 202 -0.84 24.33 2.97
N PRO A 203 0.08 23.69 2.21
CA PRO A 203 -0.06 22.39 1.55
C PRO A 203 -0.17 21.23 2.55
N ASN A 204 -1.12 20.31 2.34
CA ASN A 204 -1.25 19.13 3.18
C ASN A 204 -0.08 18.15 2.98
N LYS A 205 0.22 17.35 4.01
CA LYS A 205 1.36 16.40 4.02
C LYS A 205 1.06 15.05 3.38
N ASN A 206 -0.09 14.89 2.72
CA ASN A 206 -0.42 13.62 2.08
C ASN A 206 0.55 13.37 0.91
N PRO A 207 1.31 12.26 0.90
CA PRO A 207 2.29 11.99 -0.14
C PRO A 207 1.68 11.70 -1.50
N ASP A 208 0.38 11.38 -1.58
CA ASP A 208 -0.30 11.02 -2.83
C ASP A 208 -1.02 12.22 -3.49
N THR A 209 -1.06 13.37 -2.83
CA THR A 209 -1.64 14.61 -3.37
C THR A 209 -0.52 15.47 -3.95
N HIS A 210 -0.65 15.83 -5.22
CA HIS A 210 0.40 16.56 -5.94
C HIS A 210 -0.12 17.70 -6.80
N CYS A 211 -1.37 17.63 -7.24
CA CYS A 211 -1.95 18.57 -8.19
C CYS A 211 -2.72 19.66 -7.46
N ILE A 212 -2.60 20.91 -7.94
CA ILE A 212 -3.14 22.06 -7.25
C ILE A 212 -4.46 22.50 -7.87
N TYR A 213 -5.46 22.71 -7.03
CA TYR A 213 -6.70 23.35 -7.41
C TYR A 213 -6.95 24.60 -6.57
N ILE A 214 -7.79 25.49 -7.09
CA ILE A 214 -8.30 26.66 -6.40
C ILE A 214 -9.76 26.48 -5.99
N TYR A 215 -10.08 26.87 -4.76
CA TYR A 215 -11.44 26.94 -4.23
C TYR A 215 -11.59 28.16 -3.34
N ALA A 216 -12.66 28.94 -3.53
CA ALA A 216 -12.89 30.19 -2.82
C ALA A 216 -11.66 31.13 -2.82
N GLY A 217 -10.87 31.07 -3.89
CA GLY A 217 -9.65 31.84 -4.04
C GLY A 217 -8.39 31.21 -3.43
N HIS A 218 -8.48 30.20 -2.58
CA HIS A 218 -7.31 29.59 -1.93
C HIS A 218 -6.89 28.29 -2.61
N TYR A 219 -5.60 27.96 -2.47
CA TYR A 219 -4.95 26.85 -3.16
C TYR A 219 -4.93 25.63 -2.22
N TYR A 220 -5.12 24.46 -2.80
CA TYR A 220 -5.19 23.18 -2.11
C TYR A 220 -4.48 22.09 -2.91
N LYS A 221 -3.86 21.12 -2.21
CA LYS A 221 -3.30 19.92 -2.85
C LYS A 221 -4.35 18.82 -2.97
N TYR A 222 -4.36 18.13 -4.12
CA TYR A 222 -5.27 17.02 -4.38
C TYR A 222 -4.64 15.91 -5.23
N PHE A 223 -5.32 14.77 -5.29
CA PHE A 223 -4.93 13.65 -6.13
C PHE A 223 -5.04 14.02 -7.61
N CYS A 224 -3.98 13.77 -8.38
CA CYS A 224 -3.96 14.07 -9.81
C CYS A 224 -4.85 13.14 -10.64
N ASN A 225 -4.99 11.88 -10.19
CA ASN A 225 -5.60 10.75 -10.92
C ASN A 225 -6.84 10.19 -10.20
N GLU A 226 -7.74 11.03 -9.68
CA GLU A 226 -8.94 10.51 -9.04
C GLU A 226 -9.89 9.92 -10.10
N LYS A 227 -9.80 8.60 -10.30
CA LYS A 227 -10.81 7.83 -11.02
C LYS A 227 -12.00 7.66 -10.07
N ASN A 228 -13.18 8.01 -10.57
CA ASN A 228 -14.52 7.93 -9.95
C ASN A 228 -14.81 6.59 -9.22
N THR A 229 -14.11 6.27 -8.14
CA THR A 229 -14.32 5.04 -7.37
C THR A 229 -14.89 5.40 -6.02
N SER A 230 -16.14 4.98 -5.84
CA SER A 230 -16.96 4.98 -4.64
C SER A 230 -17.69 6.28 -4.28
N PHE A 231 -19.00 6.11 -4.19
CA PHE A 231 -20.02 7.07 -3.83
C PHE A 231 -19.66 7.80 -2.53
N ALA A 232 -19.82 9.12 -2.56
CA ALA A 232 -19.69 10.08 -1.45
C ALA A 232 -18.29 10.60 -1.09
N LYS A 233 -17.52 11.12 -2.07
CA LYS A 233 -16.45 12.13 -1.87
C LYS A 233 -16.34 13.10 -3.07
N PRO A 234 -15.71 14.28 -2.89
CA PRO A 234 -16.16 15.53 -3.49
C PRO A 234 -15.83 15.64 -4.98
N LYS A 235 -16.72 16.34 -5.67
CA LYS A 235 -16.76 16.52 -7.13
C LYS A 235 -15.37 16.95 -7.67
N MET A 236 -14.77 16.11 -8.51
CA MET A 236 -13.55 16.40 -9.30
C MET A 236 -13.50 17.89 -9.74
N PRO A 237 -12.34 18.55 -9.65
CA PRO A 237 -12.22 19.93 -10.08
C PRO A 237 -12.52 20.12 -11.57
N ARG A 238 -12.90 21.35 -11.90
CA ARG A 238 -13.11 21.84 -13.25
C ARG A 238 -11.83 22.49 -13.77
N ILE A 239 -11.89 23.20 -14.89
CA ILE A 239 -10.69 23.75 -15.53
C ILE A 239 -10.81 25.26 -15.74
N ILE A 240 -9.71 25.97 -15.51
CA ILE A 240 -9.52 27.35 -15.96
C ILE A 240 -8.46 27.29 -17.04
N ILE A 241 -8.83 27.69 -18.25
CA ILE A 241 -7.96 27.68 -19.42
C ILE A 241 -7.46 29.10 -19.63
N ILE A 242 -6.17 29.26 -19.89
CA ILE A 242 -5.57 30.51 -20.31
C ILE A 242 -4.88 30.35 -21.66
N THR A 243 -4.95 31.37 -22.51
CA THR A 243 -4.30 31.34 -23.82
C THR A 243 -2.79 31.56 -23.72
N THR A 244 -2.02 30.89 -24.58
CA THR A 244 -0.55 31.07 -24.70
C THR A 244 -0.14 32.29 -25.51
N SER A 245 -1.08 32.89 -26.24
CA SER A 245 -0.76 33.89 -27.25
C SER A 245 -1.01 35.31 -26.74
N GLU A 246 0.05 36.12 -26.75
CA GLU A 246 -0.03 37.59 -26.81
C GLU A 246 -0.59 38.09 -28.17
N VAL A 247 -1.10 37.20 -29.03
CA VAL A 247 -1.74 37.55 -30.29
C VAL A 247 -3.13 38.12 -30.01
N ILE A 248 -3.13 39.33 -29.48
CA ILE A 248 -4.21 40.30 -29.61
C ILE A 248 -4.09 40.84 -31.03
N ILE A 249 -4.92 40.35 -31.95
CA ILE A 249 -5.19 41.09 -33.18
C ILE A 249 -6.66 41.47 -33.15
N ARG A 250 -6.92 42.70 -32.68
CA ARG A 250 -8.01 43.51 -33.26
C ARG A 250 -7.57 43.85 -34.67
N MET A 251 -8.34 43.47 -35.69
CA MET A 251 -8.54 44.31 -36.87
C MET A 251 -9.92 44.04 -37.48
N LEU A 252 -10.69 45.13 -37.50
CA LEU A 252 -11.95 45.44 -38.21
C LEU A 252 -13.21 44.66 -37.81
#